data_AF-T1BXG1-F1
#
_entry.id   AF-T1BXG1-F1
#
_cell.length_a   1.000
_cell.length_b   1.000
_cell.length_c   1.000
_cell.angle_alpha   90.00
_cell.angle_beta   90.00
_cell.angle_gamma   90.00
#
_symmetry.space_group_name_H-M   'P 1'
#
loop_
_entity.id
_entity.type
_entity.pdbx_description
1 polymer ?
#
loop_
_entity_poly.entity_id
_entity_poly.type
_entity_poly.pdbx_seq_one_letter_code
_entity_poly.pdbx_strand_id
1 'polypeptide(L)'
;EADKDFGKYIYPLMQVTDIFRLEVDICMGGMDQRHAHMLARDIADKIGAKKAISLHGPLLGSLKGNGRMDSENFKKMSKSDPDSGILINDSPEEIKRKISNAFCPILQVAGNPVFEIAKYVLFPRLQNMEIKRPRKKRGNYNNRKYLATC
;
A
#
# COMPACT_ATOMS: atom_id res chain seq x y z
N GLU A 1 18.59 4.88 25.36
CA GLU A 1 19.84 4.24 24.87
C GLU A 1 19.81 2.71 24.99
N ALA A 2 18.92 2.07 24.22
CA ALA A 2 19.11 0.71 23.73
C ALA A 2 19.38 0.84 22.22
N ASP A 3 20.33 1.71 21.91
CA ASP A 3 20.52 2.34 20.62
C ASP A 3 21.11 1.33 19.63
N LYS A 4 20.20 0.83 18.79
CA LYS A 4 20.44 0.13 17.52
C LYS A 4 21.26 -1.14 17.65
N ASP A 5 20.53 -2.24 17.82
CA ASP A 5 20.96 -3.58 17.41
C ASP A 5 21.72 -3.50 16.07
N PHE A 6 22.97 -3.95 16.08
CA PHE A 6 23.88 -3.92 14.93
C PHE A 6 23.25 -4.54 13.67
N GLY A 7 22.36 -5.54 13.85
CA GLY A 7 21.62 -6.16 12.76
C GLY A 7 20.81 -5.18 11.92
N LYS A 8 20.30 -4.08 12.50
CA LYS A 8 19.54 -3.06 11.77
C LYS A 8 20.39 -2.29 10.75
N TYR A 9 21.70 -2.23 10.95
CA TYR A 9 22.63 -1.63 9.98
C TYR A 9 23.06 -2.61 8.90
N ILE A 10 23.18 -3.89 9.24
CA ILE A 10 23.53 -4.93 8.27
C ILE A 10 22.38 -5.18 7.29
N TYR A 11 21.12 -5.17 7.75
CA TYR A 11 19.97 -5.54 6.93
C TYR A 11 19.84 -4.76 5.61
N PRO A 12 19.93 -3.41 5.58
CA PRO A 12 19.91 -2.68 4.32
C PRO A 12 21.07 -3.02 3.38
N LEU A 13 22.25 -3.33 3.93
CA LEU A 13 23.41 -3.73 3.12
C LEU A 13 23.19 -5.10 2.48
N MET A 14 22.58 -6.04 3.20
CA MET A 14 22.19 -7.35 2.66
C MET A 14 21.16 -7.18 1.54
N GLN A 15 20.11 -6.38 1.76
CA GLN A 15 19.07 -6.12 0.77
C GLN A 15 19.64 -5.50 -0.52
N VAL A 16 20.62 -4.60 -0.40
CA VAL A 16 21.31 -4.03 -1.56
C VAL A 16 22.21 -5.06 -2.24
N THR A 17 22.91 -5.87 -1.47
CA THR A 17 23.77 -6.94 -2.00
C THR A 17 22.95 -7.95 -2.79
N ASP A 18 21.74 -8.29 -2.35
CA ASP A 18 20.86 -9.23 -3.04
C ASP A 18 20.52 -8.76 -4.46
N ILE A 19 20.35 -7.46 -4.68
CA ILE A 19 20.07 -6.89 -6.02
C ILE A 19 21.18 -7.25 -7.00
N PHE A 20 22.44 -7.16 -6.55
CA PHE A 20 23.59 -7.49 -7.39
C PHE A 20 23.81 -9.00 -7.49
N ARG A 21 23.71 -9.71 -6.36
CA ARG A 21 24.02 -11.14 -6.29
C ARG A 21 23.02 -11.99 -7.07
N LEU A 22 21.77 -11.58 -7.11
CA LEU A 22 20.70 -12.21 -7.89
C LEU A 22 20.61 -11.64 -9.32
N GLU A 23 21.52 -10.74 -9.71
CA GLU A 23 21.57 -10.12 -11.05
C GLU A 23 20.23 -9.50 -11.46
N VAL A 24 19.60 -8.78 -10.53
CA VAL A 24 18.24 -8.26 -10.70
C VAL A 24 18.20 -7.14 -11.74
N ASP A 25 17.39 -7.32 -12.78
CA ASP A 25 17.11 -6.28 -13.77
C ASP A 25 16.11 -5.23 -13.27
N ILE A 26 15.08 -5.70 -12.54
CA ILE A 26 13.96 -4.88 -12.08
C ILE A 26 13.68 -5.17 -10.60
N CYS A 27 13.92 -4.19 -9.74
CA CYS A 27 13.56 -4.23 -8.33
C CYS A 27 12.13 -3.70 -8.14
N MET A 28 11.18 -4.60 -7.88
CA MET A 28 9.81 -4.22 -7.49
C MET A 28 9.66 -4.19 -5.98
N GLY A 29 9.08 -3.13 -5.44
CA GLY A 29 8.82 -3.00 -4.00
C GLY A 29 7.81 -1.92 -3.66
N GLY A 30 7.48 -1.79 -2.38
CA GLY A 30 6.71 -0.65 -1.89
C GLY A 30 7.54 0.65 -1.92
N MET A 31 6.88 1.80 -1.87
CA MET A 31 7.54 3.12 -1.74
C MET A 31 8.51 3.21 -0.55
N ASP A 32 8.33 2.38 0.47
CA ASP A 32 9.22 2.33 1.63
C ASP A 32 10.55 1.62 1.39
N GLN A 33 10.67 0.86 0.31
CA GLN A 33 11.93 0.22 -0.11
C GLN A 33 12.81 1.15 -0.97
N ARG A 34 12.34 2.38 -1.24
CA ARG A 34 13.03 3.33 -2.13
C ARG A 34 14.46 3.62 -1.71
N HIS A 35 14.74 3.80 -0.41
CA HIS A 35 16.09 4.12 0.05
C HIS A 35 17.11 3.01 -0.27
N ALA A 36 16.75 1.74 -0.05
CA ALA A 36 17.62 0.62 -0.39
C ALA A 36 17.86 0.54 -1.91
N HIS A 37 16.81 0.71 -2.72
CA HIS A 37 16.95 0.69 -4.17
C HIS A 37 17.81 1.86 -4.71
N MET A 38 17.72 3.05 -4.12
CA MET A 38 18.58 4.18 -4.49
C MET A 38 20.04 3.93 -4.10
N LEU A 39 20.29 3.39 -2.90
CA LEU A 39 21.63 3.01 -2.47
C LEU A 39 22.26 1.97 -3.41
N ALA A 40 21.48 0.98 -3.85
CA ALA A 40 21.94 0.01 -4.85
C ALA A 40 22.33 0.69 -6.17
N ARG A 41 21.58 1.68 -6.63
CA ARG A 41 21.92 2.40 -7.87
C ARG A 41 23.19 3.25 -7.73
N ASP A 42 23.40 3.90 -6.59
CA ASP A 42 24.61 4.69 -6.32
C ASP A 42 25.86 3.81 -6.22
N ILE A 43 25.71 2.59 -5.68
CA ILE A 43 26.81 1.62 -5.58
C ILE A 43 27.11 1.00 -6.94
N ALA A 44 26.08 0.72 -7.76
CA ALA A 44 26.24 0.12 -9.08
C ALA A 44 27.25 0.88 -9.95
N ASP A 45 27.22 2.23 -9.90
CA ASP A 45 28.18 3.10 -10.60
C ASP A 45 29.62 2.88 -10.15
N LYS A 46 29.83 2.67 -8.84
CA LYS A 46 31.17 2.54 -8.25
C LYS A 46 31.81 1.20 -8.54
N ILE A 47 31.00 0.16 -8.68
CA ILE A 47 31.48 -1.22 -8.89
C ILE A 47 31.37 -1.68 -10.35
N GLY A 48 30.94 -0.80 -11.26
CA GLY A 48 30.76 -1.13 -12.68
C GLY A 48 29.65 -2.15 -12.94
N ALA A 49 28.68 -2.27 -12.02
CA ALA A 49 27.56 -3.19 -12.16
C ALA A 49 26.39 -2.55 -12.92
N LYS A 50 25.53 -3.40 -13.47
CA LYS A 50 24.27 -2.96 -14.08
C LYS A 50 23.38 -2.28 -13.03
N LYS A 51 22.81 -1.14 -13.40
CA LYS A 51 21.78 -0.46 -12.59
C LYS A 51 20.44 -1.14 -12.77
N ALA A 52 19.94 -1.76 -11.70
CA ALA A 52 18.57 -2.26 -11.67
C ALA A 52 17.54 -1.12 -11.83
N ILE A 53 16.48 -1.37 -12.57
CA ILE A 53 15.32 -0.48 -12.68
C ILE A 53 14.48 -0.65 -11.42
N SER A 54 14.13 0.45 -10.75
CA SER A 54 13.31 0.39 -9.54
C SER A 54 11.87 0.77 -9.85
N LEU A 55 10.93 -0.13 -9.54
CA LEU A 55 9.49 0.11 -9.65
C LEU A 55 8.88 0.09 -8.25
N HIS A 56 8.27 1.20 -7.85
CA HIS A 56 7.69 1.34 -6.51
C HIS A 56 6.17 1.45 -6.56
N GLY A 57 5.50 0.53 -5.89
CA GLY A 57 4.04 0.55 -5.72
C GLY A 57 3.60 1.46 -4.58
N PRO A 58 2.40 2.06 -4.66
CA PRO A 58 1.82 2.82 -3.55
C PRO A 58 1.59 1.91 -2.35
N LEU A 59 1.76 2.45 -1.15
CA LEU A 59 1.39 1.75 0.08
C LEU A 59 -0.10 1.94 0.34
N LEU A 60 -0.76 0.88 0.81
CA LEU A 60 -2.17 0.94 1.24
C LEU A 60 -2.25 1.46 2.68
N GLY A 61 -3.11 2.45 2.90
CA GLY A 61 -3.34 3.03 4.21
C GLY A 61 -4.06 2.09 5.16
N SER A 62 -3.96 2.38 6.46
CA SER A 62 -4.72 1.72 7.51
C SER A 62 -6.23 1.95 7.31
N LEU A 63 -7.04 0.92 7.57
CA LEU A 63 -8.51 1.03 7.57
C LEU A 63 -9.03 2.06 8.56
N LYS A 64 -8.25 2.40 9.60
CA LYS A 64 -8.62 3.44 10.57
C LYS A 64 -8.40 4.86 10.03
N GLY A 65 -7.81 5.00 8.83
CA GLY A 65 -7.44 6.28 8.22
C GLY A 65 -6.20 6.90 8.87
N ASN A 66 -5.80 8.05 8.33
CA ASN A 66 -4.87 8.94 9.01
C ASN A 66 -5.67 9.67 10.09
N GLY A 67 -5.22 9.64 11.35
CA GLY A 67 -5.97 10.24 12.46
C GLY A 67 -6.29 11.72 12.19
N ARG A 68 -7.39 12.23 12.75
CA ARG A 68 -7.83 13.64 12.58
C ARG A 68 -6.77 14.69 12.98
N MET A 69 -5.75 14.30 13.76
CA MET A 69 -4.64 15.14 14.20
C MET A 69 -3.34 14.94 13.41
N ASP A 70 -3.22 13.87 12.62
CA ASP A 70 -1.98 13.48 11.93
C ASP A 70 -2.17 13.50 10.42
N SER A 71 -2.66 14.62 9.88
CA SER A 71 -2.86 14.79 8.43
C SER A 71 -1.58 14.62 7.61
N GLU A 72 -0.41 14.65 8.24
CA GLU A 72 0.89 14.55 7.57
C GLU A 72 1.51 13.14 7.61
N ASN A 73 1.05 12.25 8.50
CA ASN A 73 1.64 10.91 8.63
C ASN A 73 0.72 9.84 8.04
N PHE A 74 1.09 9.35 6.86
CA PHE A 74 0.49 8.16 6.25
C PHE A 74 0.57 6.98 7.23
N LYS A 75 -0.57 6.59 7.80
CA LYS A 75 -0.63 5.48 8.75
C LYS A 75 -0.68 4.18 7.98
N LYS A 76 0.48 3.51 7.86
CA LYS A 76 0.58 2.17 7.29
C LYS A 76 -0.30 1.20 8.07
N MET A 77 -0.83 0.19 7.38
CA MET A 77 -1.38 -0.99 8.07
C MET A 77 -0.32 -1.55 9.02
N SER A 78 -0.70 -1.85 10.26
CA SER A 78 0.21 -2.39 11.26
C SER A 78 -0.26 -3.76 11.70
N LYS A 79 0.66 -4.72 11.76
CA LYS A 79 0.40 -6.05 12.32
C LYS A 79 0.01 -5.98 13.81
N SER A 80 0.41 -4.92 14.51
CA SER A 80 0.08 -4.72 15.93
C SER A 80 -1.38 -4.37 16.18
N ASP A 81 -2.10 -3.90 15.16
CA ASP A 81 -3.50 -3.52 15.26
C ASP A 81 -4.32 -4.35 14.26
N PRO A 82 -4.99 -5.43 14.71
CA PRO A 82 -5.65 -6.38 13.82
C PRO A 82 -6.81 -5.74 13.03
N ASP A 83 -7.36 -4.63 13.52
CA ASP A 83 -8.43 -3.88 12.84
C ASP A 83 -7.88 -2.78 11.90
N SER A 84 -6.56 -2.61 11.83
CA SER A 84 -5.92 -1.63 10.94
C SER A 84 -5.82 -2.11 9.49
N GLY A 85 -5.99 -3.39 9.21
CA GLY A 85 -5.83 -3.96 7.87
C GLY A 85 -6.66 -5.22 7.65
N ILE A 86 -6.87 -5.55 6.37
CA ILE A 86 -7.46 -6.82 5.95
C ILE A 86 -6.32 -7.82 5.75
N LEU A 87 -6.39 -8.94 6.46
CA LEU A 87 -5.44 -10.02 6.33
C LEU A 87 -5.94 -11.06 5.31
N ILE A 88 -5.01 -11.80 4.71
CA ILE A 88 -5.33 -12.83 3.69
C ILE A 88 -6.17 -13.96 4.30
N ASN A 89 -6.02 -14.20 5.60
CA ASN A 89 -6.71 -15.23 6.35
C ASN A 89 -7.96 -14.74 7.11
N ASP A 90 -8.39 -13.49 6.91
CA ASP A 90 -9.62 -12.99 7.52
C ASP A 90 -10.85 -13.74 6.94
N SER A 91 -11.78 -14.13 7.81
CA SER A 91 -13.07 -14.67 7.39
C SER A 91 -13.95 -13.62 6.69
N PRO A 92 -14.92 -14.02 5.85
CA PRO A 92 -15.87 -13.10 5.23
C PRO A 92 -16.57 -12.16 6.23
N GLU A 93 -16.88 -12.67 7.42
CA GLU A 93 -17.51 -11.94 8.51
C GLU A 93 -16.58 -10.85 9.07
N GLU A 94 -15.30 -11.18 9.27
CA GLU A 94 -14.28 -10.23 9.73
C GLU A 94 -14.02 -9.14 8.69
N ILE A 95 -13.89 -9.50 7.41
CA ILE A 95 -13.72 -8.54 6.31
C ILE A 95 -14.90 -7.57 6.31
N LYS A 96 -16.14 -8.07 6.41
CA LYS A 96 -17.34 -7.24 6.44
C LYS A 96 -17.34 -6.31 7.65
N ARG A 97 -16.98 -6.80 8.83
CA ARG A 97 -16.86 -5.97 10.05
C ARG A 97 -15.80 -4.87 9.89
N LYS A 98 -14.60 -5.24 9.43
CA LYS A 98 -13.46 -4.31 9.24
C LYS A 98 -13.78 -3.21 8.22
N ILE A 99 -14.35 -3.56 7.07
CA ILE A 99 -14.79 -2.58 6.05
C ILE A 99 -15.90 -1.69 6.58
N SER A 100 -16.86 -2.24 7.33
CA SER A 100 -17.98 -1.45 7.89
C SER A 100 -17.50 -0.41 8.91
N ASN A 101 -16.41 -0.70 9.62
CA ASN A 101 -15.81 0.18 10.62
C ASN A 101 -14.67 1.04 10.04
N ALA A 102 -14.36 0.91 8.76
CA ALA A 102 -13.25 1.63 8.14
C ALA A 102 -13.57 3.12 7.98
N PHE A 103 -12.53 3.93 8.03
CA PHE A 103 -12.59 5.35 7.74
C PHE A 103 -13.00 5.57 6.28
N CYS A 104 -14.20 6.11 6.06
CA CYS A 104 -14.72 6.43 4.73
C CYS A 104 -15.62 7.68 4.78
N PRO A 105 -15.02 8.87 5.00
CA PRO A 105 -15.75 10.12 4.94
C PRO A 105 -16.34 10.37 3.54
N ILE A 106 -17.55 10.94 3.54
CA ILE A 106 -18.30 11.29 2.33
C ILE A 106 -17.55 12.40 1.57
N LEU A 107 -17.48 12.30 0.23
CA LEU A 107 -16.79 13.28 -0.64
C LEU A 107 -15.28 13.44 -0.43
N GLN A 108 -14.63 12.56 0.35
CA GLN A 108 -13.20 12.59 0.56
C GLN A 108 -12.53 11.38 -0.09
N VAL A 109 -11.72 11.67 -1.11
CA VAL A 109 -10.95 10.68 -1.89
C VAL A 109 -9.55 10.48 -1.32
N ALA A 110 -8.88 11.56 -0.92
CA ALA A 110 -7.51 11.51 -0.41
C ALA A 110 -7.48 10.94 1.02
N GLY A 111 -6.60 9.96 1.25
CA GLY A 111 -6.45 9.29 2.55
C GLY A 111 -7.64 8.42 2.95
N ASN A 112 -8.50 8.05 1.99
CA ASN A 112 -9.63 7.17 2.21
C ASN A 112 -9.22 5.71 1.93
N PRO A 113 -9.01 4.88 2.97
CA PRO A 113 -8.55 3.50 2.79
C PRO A 113 -9.52 2.63 2.00
N VAL A 114 -10.84 2.86 2.13
CA VAL A 114 -11.84 2.10 1.35
C VAL A 114 -11.72 2.43 -0.13
N PHE A 115 -11.50 3.71 -0.46
CA PHE A 115 -11.26 4.15 -1.83
C PHE A 115 -9.93 3.63 -2.38
N GLU A 116 -8.87 3.60 -1.58
CA GLU A 116 -7.57 3.04 -1.96
C GLU A 116 -7.66 1.54 -2.29
N ILE A 117 -8.40 0.77 -1.49
CA ILE A 117 -8.68 -0.65 -1.78
C ILE A 117 -9.42 -0.78 -3.10
N ALA A 118 -10.46 0.04 -3.33
CA ALA A 118 -11.17 0.03 -4.60
C ALA A 118 -10.22 0.34 -5.78
N LYS A 119 -9.39 1.37 -5.63
CA LYS A 119 -8.41 1.83 -6.63
C LYS A 119 -7.34 0.80 -6.99
N TYR A 120 -6.64 0.27 -5.99
CA TYR A 120 -5.42 -0.49 -6.19
C TYR A 120 -5.65 -2.00 -6.16
N VAL A 121 -6.79 -2.47 -5.63
CA VAL A 121 -7.09 -3.91 -5.54
C VAL A 121 -8.28 -4.30 -6.41
N LEU A 122 -9.42 -3.60 -6.27
CA LEU A 122 -10.65 -4.02 -6.95
C LEU A 122 -10.63 -3.67 -8.44
N PHE A 123 -10.41 -2.42 -8.82
CA PHE A 123 -10.47 -2.03 -10.25
C PHE A 123 -9.44 -2.72 -11.15
N PRO A 124 -8.19 -2.97 -10.72
CA PRO A 124 -7.24 -3.71 -11.56
C PRO A 124 -7.66 -5.16 -11.80
N ARG A 125 -8.51 -5.73 -10.93
CA ARG A 125 -8.99 -7.12 -11.02
C ARG A 125 -10.40 -7.24 -11.60
N LEU A 126 -11.26 -6.26 -11.36
CA LEU A 126 -12.66 -6.25 -11.76
C LEU A 126 -12.83 -5.38 -13.01
N GLN A 127 -13.26 -6.00 -14.11
CA GLN A 127 -13.60 -5.28 -15.34
C GLN A 127 -14.82 -4.36 -15.18
N ASN A 128 -15.75 -4.73 -14.28
CA ASN A 128 -16.96 -3.97 -13.97
C ASN A 128 -17.21 -4.01 -12.47
N MET A 129 -17.59 -2.88 -11.88
CA MET A 129 -18.02 -2.79 -10.49
C MET A 129 -19.48 -2.32 -10.42
N GLU A 130 -20.34 -3.17 -9.87
CA GLU A 130 -21.74 -2.83 -9.55
C GLU A 130 -21.85 -2.45 -8.08
N ILE A 131 -22.36 -1.25 -7.81
CA ILE A 131 -22.75 -0.83 -6.46
C ILE A 131 -24.27 -0.88 -6.38
N LYS A 132 -24.79 -1.89 -5.67
CA LYS A 132 -26.23 -2.05 -5.41
C LYS A 132 -26.67 -1.03 -4.36
N ARG A 133 -27.64 -0.18 -4.71
CA ARG A 133 -28.19 0.85 -3.79
C ARG A 133 -29.70 0.91 -3.94
N PRO A 134 -30.45 1.15 -2.85
CA PRO A 134 -31.91 1.28 -2.92
C PRO A 134 -32.31 2.45 -3.81
N ARG A 135 -33.49 2.36 -4.45
CA ARG A 135 -34.02 3.37 -5.39
C ARG A 135 -34.04 4.80 -4.82
N LYS A 136 -34.27 4.94 -3.51
CA LYS A 136 -34.22 6.21 -2.77
C LYS A 136 -32.83 6.88 -2.76
N LYS A 137 -31.74 6.13 -2.96
CA LYS A 137 -30.35 6.60 -3.02
C LYS A 137 -29.77 6.49 -4.43
N ARG A 138 -30.51 7.02 -5.43
CA ARG A 138 -30.14 7.06 -6.87
C ARG A 138 -30.04 5.69 -7.60
N GLY A 139 -30.45 4.58 -6.98
CA GLY A 139 -30.46 3.26 -7.63
C GLY A 139 -29.06 2.66 -7.86
N ASN A 140 -29.01 1.48 -8.51
CA ASN A 140 -27.75 0.78 -8.77
C ASN A 140 -26.83 1.59 -9.68
N TYR A 141 -25.54 1.61 -9.35
CA TYR A 141 -24.51 2.29 -10.12
C TYR A 141 -23.54 1.28 -10.71
N ASN A 142 -23.42 1.27 -12.04
CA ASN A 142 -22.45 0.44 -12.77
C ASN A 142 -21.38 1.33 -13.36
N ASN A 143 -20.12 1.05 -13.04
CA ASN A 143 -19.00 1.77 -13.65
C ASN A 143 -18.03 0.80 -14.35
N ARG A 144 -17.67 1.17 -15.59
CA ARG A 144 -16.71 0.46 -16.44
C ARG A 144 -15.32 1.11 -16.45
N LYS A 145 -15.20 2.36 -15.97
CA LYS A 145 -13.93 3.12 -15.98
C LYS A 145 -13.78 3.96 -14.72
N TYR A 146 -12.54 4.07 -14.25
CA TYR A 146 -12.16 4.82 -13.06
C TYR A 146 -12.69 6.28 -13.13
N LEU A 147 -13.80 6.56 -12.46
CA LEU A 147 -14.34 7.92 -12.25
C LEU A 147 -14.44 8.12 -10.75
N ALA A 148 -13.62 9.05 -10.26
CA ALA A 148 -13.58 9.47 -8.88
C ALA A 148 -14.90 10.16 -8.51
N THR A 149 -15.86 9.38 -8.02
CA THR A 149 -17.07 9.90 -7.36
C THR A 149 -17.37 9.04 -6.14
N CYS A 150 -16.76 9.42 -5.02
CA CYS A 150 -17.25 9.16 -3.65
C CYS A 150 -17.67 10.49 -3.06
#